data_AF-A0A075MKX3-F1
#
_entry.id   AF-A0A075MKX3-F1
#
_cell.length_a   1.000
_cell.length_b   1.000
_cell.length_c   1.000
_cell.angle_alpha   90.00
_cell.angle_beta   90.00
_cell.angle_gamma   90.00
#
_symmetry.space_group_name_H-M   'P 1'
#
loop_
_entity.id
_entity.type
_entity.pdbx_description
1 polymer ?
#
loop_
_entity_poly.entity_id
_entity_poly.type
_entity_poly.pdbx_seq_one_letter_code
_entity_poly.pdbx_strand_id
1 'polypeptide(L)'
;MDLKLNGTKGFSLIELSLVLLILAALIAGGMSLSSIQAYKEKYDTTINKMRTIEDALTVFVALNGRLPCPASPAQRILNSTFGREQVTAGAVGTAQSCNSTTTNIFTGSIGGNTQYYGAAPVTTLGLPDEYMFDGWGNRIGYIVTRPFVNSSKTNTSCTSGGSMANVSNNIYFCYRGQASGTDSTSILVLGEGYYANYAPVYILISHGENGYGAFLKNADVDLDNGGSNGSNADRNQTPPPANPQELLNLNCQPSGTCTNNGLTQNYVQKEISTPIFDDILLFKNRNNILLDCNKYGNNACTLNEGIIIG
;
A
#
# COMPACT_ATOMS: atom_id res chain seq x y z
N MET A 1 -31.32 -7.02 -82.69
CA MET A 1 -31.42 -6.89 -81.23
C MET A 1 -30.07 -6.38 -80.74
N ASP A 2 -29.96 -5.08 -80.49
CA ASP A 2 -28.73 -4.44 -80.01
C ASP A 2 -28.50 -4.82 -78.54
N LEU A 3 -27.47 -5.63 -78.29
CA LEU A 3 -27.00 -5.94 -76.95
C LEU A 3 -26.16 -4.76 -76.43
N LYS A 4 -26.80 -3.87 -75.67
CA LYS A 4 -26.11 -2.89 -74.82
C LYS A 4 -25.30 -3.63 -73.74
N LEU A 5 -23.99 -3.76 -73.96
CA LEU A 5 -23.04 -4.16 -72.93
C LEU A 5 -22.84 -2.99 -71.96
N ASN A 6 -23.39 -3.09 -70.76
CA ASN A 6 -23.02 -2.22 -69.65
C ASN A 6 -21.61 -2.59 -69.20
N GLY A 7 -20.63 -1.77 -69.58
CA GLY A 7 -19.25 -1.91 -69.12
C GLY A 7 -19.16 -1.71 -67.61
N THR A 8 -19.06 -2.80 -66.85
CA THR A 8 -18.64 -2.77 -65.45
C THR A 8 -17.19 -2.30 -65.40
N LYS A 9 -16.97 -1.06 -64.93
CA LYS A 9 -15.63 -0.55 -64.62
C LYS A 9 -15.06 -1.35 -63.45
N GLY A 10 -14.07 -2.20 -63.72
CA GLY A 10 -13.31 -2.88 -62.68
C GLY A 10 -12.41 -1.88 -61.95
N PHE A 11 -12.28 -2.02 -60.63
CA PHE A 11 -11.36 -1.23 -59.83
C PHE A 11 -9.93 -1.40 -60.37
N SER A 12 -9.21 -0.28 -60.50
CA SER A 12 -7.80 -0.35 -60.92
C SER A 12 -6.95 -0.95 -59.80
N LEU A 13 -5.98 -1.80 -60.16
CA LEU A 13 -5.03 -2.38 -59.20
C LEU A 13 -4.30 -1.29 -58.39
N ILE A 14 -4.07 -0.12 -58.99
CA ILE A 14 -3.42 0.99 -58.29
C ILE A 14 -4.32 1.63 -57.24
N GLU A 15 -5.62 1.68 -57.49
CA GLU A 15 -6.63 2.27 -56.61
C GLU A 15 -6.78 1.41 -55.34
N LEU A 16 -6.80 0.09 -55.51
CA LEU A 16 -6.80 -0.85 -54.39
C LEU A 16 -5.47 -0.81 -53.61
N SER A 17 -4.33 -0.63 -54.29
CA SER A 17 -3.02 -0.48 -53.61
C SER A 17 -2.92 0.79 -52.77
N LEU A 18 -3.49 1.91 -53.23
CA LEU A 18 -3.53 3.16 -52.49
C LEU A 18 -4.42 3.06 -51.25
N VAL A 19 -5.58 2.39 -51.38
CA VAL A 19 -6.50 2.16 -50.26
C VAL A 19 -5.83 1.31 -49.18
N LEU A 20 -5.14 0.21 -49.56
CA LEU A 20 -4.42 -0.63 -48.62
C LEU A 20 -3.26 0.12 -47.94
N LEU A 21 -2.57 1.00 -48.67
CA LEU A 21 -1.51 1.85 -48.12
C LEU A 21 -2.06 2.81 -47.06
N ILE A 22 -3.20 3.46 -47.33
CA ILE A 22 -3.86 4.36 -46.38
C ILE A 22 -4.33 3.58 -45.15
N LEU A 23 -4.93 2.40 -45.33
CA LEU A 23 -5.37 1.54 -44.21
C LEU A 23 -4.19 1.09 -43.35
N ALA A 24 -3.07 0.68 -43.96
CA ALA A 24 -1.86 0.30 -43.23
C ALA A 24 -1.30 1.46 -42.41
N ALA A 25 -1.28 2.67 -42.97
CA ALA A 25 -0.84 3.87 -42.28
C ALA A 25 -1.76 4.23 -41.09
N LEU A 26 -3.08 4.10 -41.25
CA LEU A 26 -4.04 4.34 -40.18
C LEU A 26 -3.91 3.32 -39.03
N ILE A 27 -3.72 2.04 -39.36
CA ILE A 27 -3.49 1.00 -38.34
C ILE A 27 -2.18 1.26 -37.61
N ALA A 28 -1.10 1.61 -38.33
CA ALA A 28 0.19 1.93 -37.74
C ALA A 28 0.12 3.16 -36.81
N GLY A 29 -0.66 4.18 -37.17
CA GLY A 29 -0.87 5.37 -36.35
C GLY A 29 -1.73 5.15 -35.10
N GLY A 30 -2.65 4.17 -35.12
CA GLY A 30 -3.58 3.90 -34.02
C GLY A 30 -2.99 3.11 -32.84
N MET A 31 -1.90 2.36 -33.04
CA MET A 31 -1.37 1.46 -32.01
C MET A 31 -0.68 2.19 -30.84
N SER A 32 -0.10 3.37 -31.06
CA SER A 32 0.66 4.12 -30.05
C SER A 32 -0.19 4.70 -28.91
N LEU A 33 -1.50 4.86 -29.11
CA LEU A 33 -2.40 5.42 -28.10
C LEU A 33 -2.91 4.38 -27.08
N SER A 34 -2.81 3.09 -27.41
CA SER A 34 -3.40 2.00 -26.61
C SER A 34 -2.64 1.75 -25.31
N SER A 35 -1.31 1.83 -25.33
CA SER A 35 -0.46 1.58 -24.15
C SER A 35 -0.60 2.66 -23.08
N ILE A 36 -0.70 3.94 -23.47
CA ILE A 36 -0.89 5.07 -22.54
C ILE A 36 -2.24 4.95 -21.83
N GLN A 37 -3.29 4.57 -22.55
CA GLN A 37 -4.62 4.35 -21.97
C GLN A 37 -4.62 3.18 -20.98
N ALA A 38 -3.99 2.06 -21.34
CA ALA A 38 -3.86 0.91 -20.45
C ALA A 38 -3.10 1.26 -19.16
N TYR A 39 -1.99 2.01 -19.26
CA TYR A 39 -1.25 2.46 -18.09
C TYR A 39 -2.10 3.36 -17.18
N LYS A 40 -2.80 4.35 -17.77
CA LYS A 40 -3.69 5.23 -17.03
C LYS A 40 -4.80 4.47 -16.31
N GLU A 41 -5.39 3.46 -16.96
CA GLU A 41 -6.40 2.61 -16.36
C GLU A 41 -5.85 1.85 -15.14
N LYS A 42 -4.62 1.31 -15.23
CA LYS A 42 -3.97 0.65 -14.09
C LYS A 42 -3.72 1.61 -12.95
N TYR A 43 -3.18 2.79 -13.23
CA TYR A 43 -2.95 3.84 -12.25
C TYR A 43 -4.24 4.27 -11.54
N ASP A 44 -5.29 4.58 -12.31
CA ASP A 44 -6.59 5.00 -11.78
C ASP A 44 -7.23 3.89 -10.93
N THR A 45 -7.11 2.62 -11.37
CA THR A 45 -7.55 1.45 -10.60
C THR A 45 -6.81 1.34 -9.27
N THR A 46 -5.48 1.49 -9.27
CA THR A 46 -4.64 1.45 -8.06
C THR A 46 -5.07 2.52 -7.06
N ILE A 47 -5.19 3.77 -7.51
CA ILE A 47 -5.59 4.90 -6.65
C ILE A 47 -6.99 4.67 -6.07
N ASN A 48 -7.95 4.23 -6.89
CA ASN A 48 -9.31 3.98 -6.42
C ASN A 48 -9.35 2.89 -5.35
N LYS A 49 -8.63 1.78 -5.55
CA LYS A 49 -8.53 0.71 -4.55
C LYS A 49 -7.85 1.17 -3.27
N MET A 50 -6.73 1.87 -3.35
CA MET A 50 -6.04 2.40 -2.16
C MET A 50 -6.90 3.38 -1.38
N ARG A 51 -7.68 4.23 -2.05
CA ARG A 51 -8.66 5.13 -1.40
C ARG A 51 -9.75 4.35 -0.66
N THR A 52 -10.30 3.29 -1.28
CA THR A 52 -11.27 2.43 -0.60
C THR A 52 -10.68 1.72 0.62
N ILE A 53 -9.42 1.25 0.55
CA ILE A 53 -8.72 0.69 1.70
C ILE A 53 -8.54 1.74 2.79
N GLU A 54 -8.16 2.96 2.43
CA GLU A 54 -8.03 4.08 3.37
C GLU A 54 -9.35 4.43 4.06
N ASP A 55 -10.46 4.53 3.33
CA ASP A 55 -11.78 4.76 3.94
C ASP A 55 -12.14 3.63 4.91
N ALA A 56 -11.86 2.38 4.54
CA ALA A 56 -12.09 1.23 5.41
C ALA A 56 -11.17 1.23 6.65
N LEU A 57 -9.91 1.67 6.51
CA LEU A 57 -9.00 1.88 7.65
C LEU A 57 -9.58 2.93 8.61
N THR A 58 -10.12 4.03 8.09
CA THR A 58 -10.75 5.07 8.90
C THR A 58 -11.98 4.53 9.66
N VAL A 59 -12.83 3.74 9.01
CA VAL A 59 -13.98 3.07 9.66
C VAL A 59 -13.50 2.06 10.71
N PHE A 60 -12.46 1.29 10.42
CA PHE A 60 -11.89 0.34 11.36
C PHE A 60 -11.39 1.03 12.64
N VAL A 61 -10.74 2.20 12.51
CA VAL A 61 -10.32 3.02 13.66
C VAL A 61 -11.53 3.50 14.45
N ALA A 62 -12.61 3.93 13.79
CA ALA A 62 -13.84 4.36 14.47
C ALA A 62 -14.48 3.25 15.32
N LEU A 63 -14.33 1.98 14.91
CA LEU A 63 -14.91 0.82 15.59
C LEU A 63 -13.99 0.22 16.66
N ASN A 64 -12.68 0.26 16.44
CA ASN A 64 -11.70 -0.49 17.25
C ASN A 64 -10.73 0.40 18.05
N GLY A 65 -10.71 1.69 17.76
CA GLY A 65 -9.81 2.66 18.41
C GLY A 65 -8.34 2.48 18.05
N ARG A 66 -8.03 1.69 17.02
CA ARG A 66 -6.69 1.35 16.54
C ARG A 66 -6.70 1.11 15.04
N LEU A 67 -5.51 1.11 14.44
CA LEU A 67 -5.28 0.56 13.11
C LEU A 67 -5.13 -0.97 13.16
N PRO A 68 -5.46 -1.69 12.06
CA PRO A 68 -5.24 -3.12 11.98
C PRO A 68 -3.75 -3.45 11.86
N CYS A 69 -3.38 -4.66 12.25
CA CYS A 69 -2.08 -5.20 11.86
C CYS A 69 -2.07 -5.55 10.36
N PRO A 70 -0.90 -5.53 9.69
CA PRO A 70 -0.83 -5.98 8.31
C PRO A 70 -1.31 -7.42 8.16
N ALA A 71 -1.82 -7.76 6.97
CA ALA A 71 -2.01 -9.14 6.59
C ALA A 71 -0.68 -9.76 6.18
N SER A 72 -0.61 -11.08 6.29
CA SER A 72 0.57 -11.82 5.83
C SER A 72 0.68 -11.69 4.30
N PRO A 73 1.79 -11.14 3.78
CA PRO A 73 1.97 -11.01 2.32
C PRO A 73 2.17 -12.37 1.64
N ALA A 74 2.53 -13.41 2.41
CA ALA A 74 2.79 -14.76 1.93
C ALA A 74 1.52 -15.62 1.72
N GLN A 75 0.35 -15.16 2.12
CA GLN A 75 -0.86 -15.98 2.09
C GLN A 75 -1.40 -16.16 0.67
N ARG A 76 -1.73 -17.40 0.31
CA ARG A 76 -2.43 -17.72 -0.94
C ARG A 76 -3.86 -17.17 -0.91
N ILE A 77 -4.38 -16.75 -2.08
CA ILE A 77 -5.70 -16.11 -2.22
C ILE A 77 -6.83 -16.99 -1.68
N LEU A 78 -6.76 -18.31 -1.88
CA LEU A 78 -7.81 -19.23 -1.46
C LEU A 78 -7.67 -19.68 0.01
N ASN A 79 -6.70 -19.15 0.76
CA ASN A 79 -6.56 -19.48 2.18
C ASN A 79 -7.61 -18.73 3.00
N SER A 80 -8.25 -19.41 3.96
CA SER A 80 -9.21 -18.81 4.89
C SER A 80 -8.68 -17.61 5.71
N THR A 81 -7.36 -17.49 5.87
CA THR A 81 -6.71 -16.38 6.59
C THR A 81 -6.15 -15.31 5.67
N PHE A 82 -6.37 -15.42 4.35
CA PHE A 82 -6.02 -14.37 3.40
C PHE A 82 -6.67 -13.04 3.78
N GLY A 83 -5.96 -11.93 3.57
CA GLY A 83 -6.46 -10.59 3.86
C GLY A 83 -6.79 -10.29 5.34
N ARG A 84 -6.54 -11.22 6.27
CA ARG A 84 -6.81 -11.02 7.69
C ARG A 84 -5.60 -10.42 8.40
N GLU A 85 -5.84 -9.45 9.28
CA GLU A 85 -4.81 -8.89 10.14
C GLU A 85 -4.15 -9.98 10.99
N GLN A 86 -2.84 -9.87 11.15
CA GLN A 86 -2.05 -10.84 11.92
C GLN A 86 -1.71 -10.25 13.28
N VAL A 87 -2.56 -10.52 14.26
CA VAL A 87 -2.36 -10.10 15.66
C VAL A 87 -1.75 -11.24 16.48
N THR A 88 -0.84 -10.91 17.38
CA THR A 88 -0.41 -11.82 18.45
C THR A 88 -1.45 -11.74 19.57
N ALA A 89 -2.07 -12.87 19.91
CA ALA A 89 -2.92 -12.95 21.09
C ALA A 89 -2.07 -12.71 22.35
N GLY A 90 -2.16 -11.53 22.92
CA GLY A 90 -1.54 -11.19 24.19
C GLY A 90 -2.42 -11.59 25.38
N ALA A 91 -1.83 -11.71 26.57
CA ALA A 91 -2.61 -11.80 27.80
C ALA A 91 -3.48 -10.53 27.98
N VAL A 92 -4.62 -10.64 28.67
CA VAL A 92 -5.50 -9.50 28.95
C VAL A 92 -4.69 -8.37 29.62
N GLY A 93 -4.77 -7.16 29.07
CA GLY A 93 -4.02 -6.00 29.57
C GLY A 93 -2.58 -5.87 29.06
N THR A 94 -2.17 -6.70 28.09
CA THR A 94 -0.90 -6.51 27.36
C THR A 94 -1.11 -5.68 26.09
N ALA A 95 -0.05 -4.99 25.65
CA ALA A 95 -0.09 -4.26 24.39
C ALA A 95 -0.22 -5.25 23.23
N GLN A 96 -1.18 -4.99 22.34
CA GLN A 96 -1.33 -5.72 21.10
C GLN A 96 -0.09 -5.49 20.22
N SER A 97 0.38 -6.58 19.61
CA SER A 97 1.46 -6.58 18.63
C SER A 97 1.01 -7.33 17.40
N CYS A 98 1.59 -7.00 16.26
CA CYS A 98 1.42 -7.82 15.06
C CYS A 98 2.28 -9.07 15.19
N ASN A 99 1.72 -10.22 14.80
CA ASN A 99 2.46 -11.47 14.71
C ASN A 99 3.32 -11.40 13.46
N SER A 100 4.65 -11.39 13.61
CA SER A 100 5.62 -11.43 12.50
C SER A 100 6.39 -12.75 12.39
N THR A 101 6.34 -13.60 13.42
CA THR A 101 7.17 -14.81 13.50
C THR A 101 6.73 -15.90 12.54
N THR A 102 5.43 -16.04 12.28
CA THR A 102 4.87 -17.12 11.44
C THR A 102 4.14 -16.62 10.20
N THR A 103 4.19 -15.31 9.94
CA THR A 103 3.27 -14.62 9.03
C THR A 103 4.00 -13.85 7.94
N ASN A 104 5.34 -13.89 7.91
CA ASN A 104 6.15 -13.16 6.95
C ASN A 104 5.87 -11.65 6.90
N ILE A 105 5.43 -11.07 8.02
CA ILE A 105 5.37 -9.62 8.18
C ILE A 105 6.76 -9.14 8.57
N PHE A 106 7.26 -8.15 7.83
CA PHE A 106 8.58 -7.57 8.09
C PHE A 106 8.51 -6.62 9.28
N THR A 107 9.57 -6.61 10.09
CA THR A 107 9.66 -5.72 11.26
C THR A 107 10.94 -4.91 11.29
N GLY A 108 10.83 -3.61 11.55
CA GLY A 108 11.97 -2.68 11.67
C GLY A 108 11.92 -1.89 12.99
N SER A 109 13.08 -1.49 13.51
CA SER A 109 13.18 -0.64 14.71
C SER A 109 13.17 0.85 14.33
N ILE A 110 12.28 1.64 14.94
CA ILE A 110 12.14 3.09 14.72
C ILE A 110 12.04 3.81 16.06
N GLY A 111 13.09 4.51 16.49
CA GLY A 111 13.07 5.28 17.76
C GLY A 111 12.57 4.47 18.97
N GLY A 112 12.96 3.19 19.03
CA GLY A 112 12.52 2.19 20.03
C GLY A 112 11.05 1.76 19.97
N ASN A 113 10.37 2.07 18.87
CA ASN A 113 9.14 1.42 18.42
C ASN A 113 9.43 0.38 17.33
N THR A 114 8.40 -0.36 16.97
CA THR A 114 8.45 -1.36 15.89
C THR A 114 7.58 -0.89 14.73
N GLN A 115 8.15 -0.85 13.53
CA GLN A 115 7.45 -0.75 12.26
C GLN A 115 7.10 -2.16 11.78
N TYR A 116 5.89 -2.31 11.24
CA TYR A 116 5.43 -3.53 10.59
C TYR A 116 5.16 -3.23 9.12
N TYR A 117 5.61 -4.10 8.23
CA TYR A 117 5.33 -4.05 6.79
C TYR A 117 4.80 -5.41 6.30
N GLY A 118 3.64 -5.39 5.67
CA GLY A 118 3.00 -6.56 5.10
C GLY A 118 1.98 -6.16 4.04
N ALA A 119 1.03 -7.03 3.72
CA ALA A 119 -0.04 -6.70 2.78
C ALA A 119 -1.19 -5.95 3.46
N ALA A 120 -1.96 -5.18 2.69
CA ALA A 120 -3.19 -4.55 3.16
C ALA A 120 -4.21 -5.60 3.67
N PRO A 121 -4.76 -5.45 4.90
CA PRO A 121 -5.62 -6.45 5.52
C PRO A 121 -7.08 -6.35 5.06
N VAL A 122 -7.34 -6.59 3.77
CA VAL A 122 -8.65 -6.36 3.13
C VAL A 122 -9.82 -7.10 3.77
N THR A 123 -9.66 -8.37 4.13
CA THR A 123 -10.72 -9.16 4.77
C THR A 123 -11.05 -8.65 6.17
N THR A 124 -10.04 -8.23 6.93
CA THR A 124 -10.27 -7.54 8.23
C THR A 124 -10.98 -6.20 8.06
N LEU A 125 -10.72 -5.52 6.94
CA LEU A 125 -11.38 -4.26 6.58
C LEU A 125 -12.78 -4.46 5.96
N GLY A 126 -13.25 -5.71 5.81
CA GLY A 126 -14.54 -6.01 5.18
C GLY A 126 -14.57 -5.74 3.67
N LEU A 127 -13.41 -5.68 3.04
CA LEU A 127 -13.27 -5.45 1.60
C LEU A 127 -13.08 -6.78 0.85
N PRO A 128 -13.54 -6.86 -0.41
CA PRO A 128 -13.24 -7.99 -1.29
C PRO A 128 -11.74 -8.18 -1.53
N ASP A 129 -11.33 -9.43 -1.76
CA ASP A 129 -9.93 -9.82 -1.94
C ASP A 129 -9.24 -9.07 -3.10
N GLU A 130 -9.98 -8.69 -4.15
CA GLU A 130 -9.42 -7.96 -5.27
C GLU A 130 -8.87 -6.58 -4.91
N TYR A 131 -9.30 -6.00 -3.80
CA TYR A 131 -8.81 -4.70 -3.34
C TYR A 131 -7.38 -4.78 -2.84
N MET A 132 -6.87 -5.96 -2.49
CA MET A 132 -5.49 -6.10 -2.03
C MET A 132 -4.49 -5.94 -3.17
N PHE A 133 -4.92 -5.99 -4.43
CA PHE A 133 -4.04 -5.92 -5.60
C PHE A 133 -4.15 -4.58 -6.32
N ASP A 134 -3.02 -3.99 -6.66
CA ASP A 134 -2.95 -2.81 -7.52
C ASP A 134 -3.36 -3.14 -8.98
N GLY A 135 -3.35 -2.13 -9.85
CA GLY A 135 -3.70 -2.28 -11.27
C GLY A 135 -2.77 -3.22 -12.05
N TRP A 136 -1.52 -3.34 -11.61
CA TRP A 136 -0.49 -4.19 -12.21
C TRP A 136 -0.49 -5.62 -11.63
N GLY A 137 -1.26 -5.84 -10.56
CA GLY A 137 -1.47 -7.13 -9.94
C GLY A 137 -0.55 -7.42 -8.74
N ASN A 138 0.29 -6.47 -8.32
CA ASN A 138 1.06 -6.61 -7.10
C ASN A 138 0.17 -6.35 -5.88
N ARG A 139 0.51 -6.90 -4.71
CA ARG A 139 -0.23 -6.57 -3.49
C ARG A 139 0.14 -5.17 -3.03
N ILE A 140 -0.87 -4.43 -2.60
CA ILE A 140 -0.70 -3.15 -1.92
C ILE A 140 -0.06 -3.44 -0.56
N GLY A 141 1.14 -2.88 -0.38
CA GLY A 141 1.85 -2.92 0.88
C GLY A 141 1.19 -2.02 1.91
N TYR A 142 1.23 -2.43 3.16
CA TYR A 142 0.69 -1.69 4.30
C TYR A 142 1.74 -1.63 5.40
N ILE A 143 2.09 -0.40 5.75
CA ILE A 143 3.07 -0.07 6.79
C ILE A 143 2.33 0.58 7.94
N VAL A 144 2.60 0.11 9.17
CA VAL A 144 2.07 0.70 10.41
C VAL A 144 3.08 0.55 11.54
N THR A 145 3.06 1.43 12.54
CA THR A 145 3.91 1.30 13.72
C THR A 145 3.13 0.81 14.94
N ARG A 146 3.85 0.12 15.84
CA ARG A 146 3.30 -0.48 17.06
C ARG A 146 2.38 0.43 17.87
N PRO A 147 2.66 1.73 18.05
CA PRO A 147 1.76 2.60 18.81
C PRO A 147 0.35 2.74 18.22
N PHE A 148 0.19 2.60 16.90
CA PHE A 148 -1.11 2.81 16.25
C PHE A 148 -1.95 1.53 16.12
N VAL A 149 -1.37 0.35 16.35
CA VAL A 149 -2.11 -0.93 16.38
C VAL A 149 -2.63 -1.31 17.77
N ASN A 150 -2.60 -0.35 18.70
CA ASN A 150 -2.99 -0.51 20.10
C ASN A 150 -4.17 0.41 20.45
N SER A 151 -5.11 -0.07 21.27
CA SER A 151 -6.23 0.69 21.81
C SER A 151 -6.55 0.32 23.26
N SER A 152 -7.39 1.12 23.92
CA SER A 152 -7.87 0.87 25.29
C SER A 152 -8.70 -0.39 25.40
N LYS A 153 -9.37 -0.80 24.31
CA LYS A 153 -10.11 -2.06 24.20
C LYS A 153 -9.20 -3.28 24.16
N THR A 154 -8.09 -3.19 23.43
CA THR A 154 -7.15 -4.30 23.25
C THR A 154 -6.13 -4.39 24.39
N ASN A 155 -5.86 -3.26 25.04
CA ASN A 155 -4.96 -3.16 26.17
C ASN A 155 -5.58 -2.29 27.26
N THR A 156 -6.11 -2.91 28.33
CA THR A 156 -6.67 -2.19 29.49
C THR A 156 -5.62 -1.41 30.29
N SER A 157 -4.32 -1.70 30.10
CA SER A 157 -3.19 -0.91 30.61
C SER A 157 -2.86 0.29 29.72
N CYS A 158 -3.54 0.44 28.59
CA CYS A 158 -3.67 1.74 27.94
C CYS A 158 -4.57 2.63 28.79
N THR A 159 -3.95 3.17 29.83
CA THR A 159 -4.50 4.28 30.57
C THR A 159 -4.08 5.57 29.88
N SER A 160 -5.02 6.50 29.74
CA SER A 160 -4.72 7.91 29.51
C SER A 160 -3.86 8.42 30.68
N GLY A 161 -2.55 8.27 30.58
CA GLY A 161 -1.62 8.75 31.61
C GLY A 161 -0.59 7.71 32.04
N GLY A 162 0.68 8.06 31.79
CA GLY A 162 1.84 7.33 32.27
C GLY A 162 3.16 7.91 31.75
N SER A 163 3.43 9.17 32.09
CA SER A 163 4.73 9.85 32.05
C SER A 163 5.29 10.33 30.70
N MET A 164 4.76 11.44 30.20
CA MET A 164 5.55 12.67 30.03
C MET A 164 4.76 13.83 30.65
N ALA A 165 5.46 14.68 31.38
CA ALA A 165 4.93 15.76 32.18
C ALA A 165 4.16 16.81 31.36
N ASN A 166 3.15 17.42 32.00
CA ASN A 166 2.61 18.76 31.70
C ASN A 166 2.23 19.07 30.23
N VAL A 167 1.08 18.57 29.80
CA VAL A 167 0.11 19.38 29.04
C VAL A 167 -1.29 18.91 29.39
N SER A 168 -2.10 19.83 29.91
CA SER A 168 -3.45 19.57 30.40
C SER A 168 -4.39 19.15 29.26
N ASN A 169 -5.08 18.02 29.46
CA ASN A 169 -6.40 17.68 28.89
C ASN A 169 -6.51 17.28 27.41
N ASN A 170 -5.79 16.28 26.89
CA ASN A 170 -6.26 15.53 25.70
C ASN A 170 -5.85 14.05 25.75
N ILE A 171 -6.76 13.16 25.36
CA ILE A 171 -6.58 11.70 25.35
C ILE A 171 -6.01 11.30 23.96
N TYR A 172 -4.87 10.62 23.94
CA TYR A 172 -4.12 10.27 22.73
C TYR A 172 -4.41 8.81 22.31
N PHE A 173 -4.14 8.45 21.03
CA PHE A 173 -3.90 7.04 20.66
C PHE A 173 -3.05 6.36 21.74
N CYS A 174 -3.38 5.13 22.10
CA CYS A 174 -2.75 4.37 23.18
C CYS A 174 -1.24 4.21 23.03
N TYR A 175 -0.49 5.25 23.39
CA TYR A 175 0.96 5.31 23.27
C TYR A 175 1.57 4.86 24.59
N ARG A 176 1.87 3.56 24.73
CA ARG A 176 2.93 3.14 25.66
C ARG A 176 4.17 2.79 24.85
N GLY A 177 5.22 3.58 25.04
CA GLY A 177 6.56 3.30 24.55
C GLY A 177 7.11 4.33 23.59
N GLN A 178 7.28 5.58 24.03
CA GLN A 178 8.48 6.28 23.56
C GLN A 178 9.61 5.60 24.31
N ALA A 179 10.42 4.79 23.62
CA ALA A 179 11.74 4.52 24.17
C ALA A 179 12.41 5.88 24.32
N SER A 180 13.00 6.13 25.48
CA SER A 180 13.77 7.32 25.82
C SER A 180 15.00 7.46 24.91
N GLY A 181 14.78 7.82 23.65
CA GLY A 181 15.78 7.99 22.61
C GLY A 181 15.53 9.27 21.84
N THR A 182 16.63 9.87 21.37
CA THR A 182 16.67 11.12 20.60
C THR A 182 16.42 10.92 19.11
N ASP A 183 16.23 9.68 18.65
CA ASP A 183 16.03 9.33 17.25
C ASP A 183 14.59 9.62 16.80
N SER A 184 14.40 9.88 15.49
CA SER A 184 13.07 10.03 14.90
C SER A 184 12.20 8.81 15.24
N THR A 185 11.10 9.03 15.94
CA THR A 185 10.19 7.99 16.46
C THR A 185 9.06 7.63 15.47
N SER A 186 9.12 8.17 14.26
CA SER A 186 8.05 8.14 13.27
C SER A 186 8.60 7.79 11.89
N ILE A 187 7.79 7.08 11.10
CA ILE A 187 8.00 6.95 9.66
C ILE A 187 7.91 8.34 9.02
N LEU A 188 8.68 8.57 7.96
CA LEU A 188 8.76 9.83 7.22
C LEU A 188 8.39 9.57 5.76
N VAL A 189 7.61 10.47 5.16
CA VAL A 189 7.42 10.54 3.71
C VAL A 189 8.05 11.84 3.24
N LEU A 190 8.91 11.77 2.24
CA LEU A 190 9.62 12.90 1.67
C LEU A 190 8.94 13.29 0.36
N GLY A 191 8.64 14.58 0.19
CA GLY A 191 8.15 15.12 -1.07
C GLY A 191 9.30 15.55 -1.99
N GLU A 192 9.01 15.80 -3.27
CA GLU A 192 9.99 16.36 -4.18
C GLU A 192 10.46 17.74 -3.68
N GLY A 193 11.74 17.83 -3.30
CA GLY A 193 12.38 19.09 -2.90
C GLY A 193 12.10 19.58 -1.48
N TYR A 194 11.31 18.87 -0.66
CA TYR A 194 11.08 19.22 0.74
C TYR A 194 11.02 17.97 1.64
N TYR A 195 11.82 17.97 2.70
CA TYR A 195 11.68 17.04 3.83
C TYR A 195 10.44 17.43 4.66
N ALA A 196 9.25 17.36 4.06
CA ALA A 196 8.01 17.57 4.78
C ALA A 196 7.81 16.36 5.69
N ASN A 197 8.09 16.52 6.98
CA ASN A 197 7.85 15.47 7.96
C ASN A 197 6.34 15.32 8.17
N TYR A 198 5.71 14.47 7.36
CA TYR A 198 4.27 14.21 7.46
C TYR A 198 3.90 13.30 8.64
N ALA A 199 4.88 12.64 9.28
CA ALA A 199 4.70 11.69 10.38
C ALA A 199 3.44 10.80 10.23
N PRO A 200 3.31 10.04 9.12
CA PRO A 200 2.15 9.22 8.86
C PRO A 200 1.91 8.17 9.96
N VAL A 201 0.64 7.88 10.22
CA VAL A 201 0.23 6.79 11.12
C VAL A 201 0.19 5.43 10.41
N TYR A 202 0.03 5.44 9.08
CA TYR A 202 0.20 4.31 8.18
C TYR A 202 0.67 4.78 6.81
N ILE A 203 1.19 3.87 6.00
CA ILE A 203 1.42 4.08 4.56
C ILE A 203 0.82 2.88 3.81
N LEU A 204 0.06 3.17 2.76
CA LEU A 204 -0.26 2.23 1.69
C LEU A 204 0.70 2.50 0.53
N ILE A 205 1.30 1.44 0.00
CA ILE A 205 2.26 1.53 -1.11
C ILE A 205 1.86 0.58 -2.24
N SER A 206 1.79 1.10 -3.46
CA SER A 206 1.86 0.33 -4.70
C SER A 206 3.24 0.56 -5.30
N HIS A 207 3.90 -0.50 -5.73
CA HIS A 207 5.23 -0.43 -6.38
C HIS A 207 5.13 -0.33 -7.91
N GLY A 208 4.03 0.23 -8.40
CA GLY A 208 3.83 0.52 -9.81
C GLY A 208 3.92 -0.67 -10.78
N GLU A 209 4.29 -0.34 -12.01
CA GLU A 209 4.46 -1.26 -13.13
C GLU A 209 5.72 -2.11 -12.99
N ASN A 210 6.80 -1.52 -12.48
CA ASN A 210 8.10 -2.20 -12.37
C ASN A 210 8.17 -3.19 -11.20
N GLY A 211 7.37 -2.96 -10.14
CA GLY A 211 7.21 -3.88 -9.01
C GLY A 211 8.43 -4.02 -8.11
N TYR A 212 9.37 -3.08 -8.10
CA TYR A 212 10.55 -3.15 -7.24
C TYR A 212 10.16 -3.15 -5.75
N GLY A 213 10.32 -4.27 -5.04
CA GLY A 213 9.93 -4.36 -3.62
C GLY A 213 8.46 -4.78 -3.35
N ALA A 214 7.69 -5.01 -4.41
CA ALA A 214 6.28 -5.40 -4.32
C ALA A 214 6.05 -6.80 -3.77
N PHE A 215 4.89 -7.08 -3.18
CA PHE A 215 4.49 -8.46 -2.94
C PHE A 215 3.77 -9.03 -4.16
N LEU A 216 4.06 -10.28 -4.53
CA LEU A 216 3.45 -10.93 -5.68
C LEU A 216 1.97 -11.28 -5.45
N LYS A 217 1.19 -11.29 -6.55
CA LYS A 217 -0.24 -11.66 -6.54
C LYS A 217 -0.46 -13.02 -5.87
N ASN A 218 0.24 -14.03 -6.38
CA ASN A 218 0.28 -15.36 -5.82
C ASN A 218 1.60 -15.47 -5.06
N ALA A 219 1.53 -15.38 -3.74
CA ALA A 219 2.66 -15.77 -2.92
C ALA A 219 2.81 -17.30 -2.98
N ASP A 220 4.02 -17.78 -3.26
CA ASP A 220 4.33 -19.19 -3.50
C ASP A 220 4.65 -19.94 -2.18
N VAL A 221 3.80 -19.80 -1.16
CA VAL A 221 3.96 -20.58 0.06
C VAL A 221 2.81 -21.55 0.24
N ASP A 222 3.12 -22.81 -0.02
CA ASP A 222 2.50 -23.95 0.63
C ASP A 222 2.86 -23.92 2.12
N LEU A 223 1.93 -23.42 2.94
CA LEU A 223 2.13 -23.30 4.41
C LEU A 223 2.19 -24.68 5.09
N ASP A 224 1.85 -25.76 4.39
CA ASP A 224 1.82 -27.12 4.94
C ASP A 224 3.23 -27.77 5.01
N ASN A 225 4.25 -27.17 4.35
CA ASN A 225 5.60 -27.74 4.23
C ASN A 225 6.74 -26.80 4.68
N GLY A 226 6.49 -25.85 5.58
CA GLY A 226 7.56 -25.04 6.19
C GLY A 226 8.33 -24.14 5.20
N GLY A 227 7.72 -23.79 4.06
CA GLY A 227 8.30 -22.88 3.08
C GLY A 227 8.53 -21.49 3.68
N SER A 228 9.78 -21.01 3.61
CA SER A 228 10.16 -19.65 4.01
C SER A 228 10.25 -18.78 2.76
N ASN A 229 9.14 -18.17 2.32
CA ASN A 229 9.21 -17.03 1.38
C ASN A 229 7.90 -16.23 1.33
N GLY A 230 7.69 -15.32 2.29
CA GLY A 230 6.90 -14.11 2.05
C GLY A 230 7.71 -12.97 1.43
N SER A 231 8.93 -13.27 0.99
CA SER A 231 9.81 -12.35 0.30
C SER A 231 9.39 -12.26 -1.15
N ASN A 232 9.58 -11.07 -1.72
CA ASN A 232 9.61 -10.79 -3.15
C ASN A 232 10.77 -11.53 -3.88
N ALA A 233 11.09 -12.77 -3.49
CA ALA A 233 12.26 -13.50 -3.93
C ALA A 233 12.25 -13.79 -5.44
N ASP A 234 11.06 -13.81 -6.05
CA ASP A 234 10.85 -14.21 -7.44
C ASP A 234 10.63 -13.02 -8.42
N ARG A 235 10.83 -11.76 -8.01
CA ARG A 235 10.88 -10.60 -8.94
C ARG A 235 11.94 -9.54 -8.59
N ASN A 236 12.27 -8.75 -9.61
CA ASN A 236 13.32 -7.74 -9.73
C ASN A 236 13.59 -7.02 -8.40
N GLN A 237 14.63 -7.49 -7.69
CA GLN A 237 14.78 -7.18 -6.26
C GLN A 237 15.29 -5.77 -5.99
N THR A 238 15.76 -5.05 -7.00
CA THR A 238 16.43 -3.76 -6.83
C THR A 238 16.26 -2.87 -8.06
N PRO A 239 15.91 -1.59 -7.88
CA PRO A 239 15.96 -0.62 -8.95
C PRO A 239 17.40 -0.41 -9.43
N PRO A 240 17.61 0.07 -10.67
CA PRO A 240 18.93 0.45 -11.15
C PRO A 240 19.57 1.48 -10.19
N PRO A 241 20.92 1.47 -10.01
CA PRO A 241 21.61 2.41 -9.12
C PRO A 241 21.36 3.91 -9.42
N ALA A 242 20.88 4.22 -10.63
CA ALA A 242 20.51 5.57 -11.06
C ALA A 242 19.17 6.07 -10.47
N ASN A 243 18.40 5.23 -9.76
CA ASN A 243 17.09 5.57 -9.18
C ASN A 243 17.13 5.56 -7.63
N PRO A 244 17.86 6.50 -6.98
CA PRO A 244 18.03 6.50 -5.53
C PRO A 244 16.72 6.72 -4.75
N GLN A 245 15.71 7.33 -5.38
CA GLN A 245 14.41 7.56 -4.77
C GLN A 245 13.57 6.28 -4.69
N GLU A 246 13.73 5.39 -5.67
CA GLU A 246 13.05 4.09 -5.71
C GLU A 246 13.61 3.14 -4.64
N LEU A 247 14.91 3.26 -4.31
CA LEU A 247 15.53 2.55 -3.19
C LEU A 247 14.89 2.90 -1.83
N LEU A 248 14.30 4.10 -1.68
CA LEU A 248 13.63 4.52 -0.45
C LEU A 248 12.23 3.93 -0.30
N ASN A 249 11.64 3.41 -1.37
CA ASN A 249 10.34 2.74 -1.33
C ASN A 249 10.46 1.22 -1.41
N LEU A 250 11.65 0.71 -1.72
CA LEU A 250 11.95 -0.70 -1.95
C LEU A 250 11.56 -1.64 -0.81
N ASN A 251 11.72 -1.21 0.45
CA ASN A 251 11.54 -2.05 1.65
C ASN A 251 12.32 -3.37 1.63
N CYS A 252 13.42 -3.39 0.87
CA CYS A 252 14.40 -4.46 0.80
C CYS A 252 15.80 -3.84 0.84
N GLN A 253 16.82 -4.66 1.10
CA GLN A 253 18.19 -4.18 1.02
C GLN A 253 18.55 -3.87 -0.45
N PRO A 254 19.37 -2.84 -0.72
CA PRO A 254 19.84 -2.54 -2.08
C PRO A 254 20.65 -3.66 -2.75
N SER A 255 21.04 -4.70 -2.01
CA SER A 255 21.65 -5.93 -2.53
C SER A 255 20.62 -6.94 -3.07
N GLY A 256 19.33 -6.62 -3.00
CA GLY A 256 18.20 -7.42 -3.44
C GLY A 256 17.59 -8.33 -2.36
N THR A 257 18.24 -8.46 -1.21
CA THR A 257 17.70 -9.30 -0.14
C THR A 257 16.59 -8.56 0.62
N CYS A 258 15.35 -9.00 0.44
CA CYS A 258 14.20 -8.53 1.21
C CYS A 258 14.15 -9.24 2.57
N THR A 259 14.77 -8.65 3.59
CA THR A 259 14.73 -9.12 4.98
C THR A 259 14.22 -8.02 5.91
N ASN A 260 13.98 -8.35 7.18
CA ASN A 260 13.66 -7.36 8.23
C ASN A 260 14.66 -6.19 8.28
N ASN A 261 15.92 -6.44 7.93
CA ASN A 261 16.99 -5.43 7.92
C ASN A 261 16.93 -4.49 6.70
N GLY A 262 16.01 -4.72 5.75
CA GLY A 262 15.80 -3.89 4.57
C GLY A 262 14.72 -2.82 4.72
N LEU A 263 14.04 -2.75 5.88
CA LEU A 263 13.02 -1.74 6.11
C LEU A 263 13.63 -0.36 6.35
N THR A 264 13.11 0.62 5.62
CA THR A 264 13.44 2.03 5.75
C THR A 264 12.37 2.77 6.54
N GLN A 265 12.81 3.83 7.23
CA GLN A 265 11.94 4.78 7.92
C GLN A 265 11.56 5.95 7.00
N ASN A 266 12.27 6.12 5.89
CA ASN A 266 12.09 7.19 4.91
C ASN A 266 11.50 6.62 3.63
N TYR A 267 10.36 7.16 3.23
CA TYR A 267 9.66 6.87 1.98
C TYR A 267 9.64 8.12 1.12
N VAL A 268 9.46 7.97 -0.19
CA VAL A 268 9.38 9.10 -1.12
C VAL A 268 8.08 9.04 -1.90
N GLN A 269 7.42 10.18 -2.03
CA GLN A 269 6.34 10.37 -2.99
C GLN A 269 6.74 11.41 -4.03
N LYS A 270 6.40 11.15 -5.29
CA LYS A 270 6.48 12.13 -6.37
C LYS A 270 5.09 12.55 -6.83
N GLU A 271 4.94 13.82 -7.17
CA GLU A 271 3.70 14.36 -7.76
C GLU A 271 3.46 13.84 -9.18
N ILE A 272 4.53 13.51 -9.91
CA ILE A 272 4.48 12.96 -11.26
C ILE A 272 5.19 11.61 -11.27
N SER A 273 4.43 10.55 -11.48
CA SER A 273 4.98 9.21 -11.75
C SER A 273 5.72 9.23 -13.09
N THR A 274 6.92 8.65 -13.10
CA THR A 274 7.76 8.50 -14.28
C THR A 274 8.02 7.01 -14.52
N PRO A 275 8.41 6.57 -15.72
CA PRO A 275 8.73 5.16 -15.97
C PRO A 275 9.87 4.59 -15.09
N ILE A 276 10.63 5.47 -14.42
CA ILE A 276 11.73 5.14 -13.51
C ILE A 276 11.37 5.32 -12.02
N PHE A 277 10.17 5.84 -11.74
CA PHE A 277 9.62 6.00 -10.39
C PHE A 277 8.10 5.98 -10.51
N ASP A 278 7.54 4.80 -10.32
CA ASP A 278 6.12 4.49 -10.49
C ASP A 278 5.44 4.06 -9.19
N ASP A 279 6.18 4.11 -8.08
CA ASP A 279 5.64 3.92 -6.75
C ASP A 279 4.60 4.97 -6.40
N ILE A 280 3.51 4.52 -5.79
CA ILE A 280 2.41 5.35 -5.36
C ILE A 280 2.21 5.15 -3.87
N LEU A 281 2.32 6.25 -3.12
CA LEU A 281 2.06 6.27 -1.68
C LEU A 281 0.71 6.94 -1.38
N LEU A 282 -0.05 6.33 -0.48
CA LEU A 282 -1.21 6.96 0.15
C LEU A 282 -1.05 6.84 1.66
N PHE A 283 -1.14 7.95 2.38
CA PHE A 283 -0.92 7.97 3.82
C PHE A 283 -1.72 9.09 4.48
N LYS A 284 -1.97 8.93 5.77
CA LYS A 284 -2.52 9.98 6.63
C LYS A 284 -1.66 10.19 7.84
N ASN A 285 -1.51 11.46 8.22
CA ASN A 285 -1.01 11.82 9.53
C ASN A 285 -2.11 11.63 10.59
N ARG A 286 -1.73 11.81 11.85
CA ARG A 286 -2.64 11.65 12.99
C ARG A 286 -3.88 12.54 12.90
N ASN A 287 -3.71 13.80 12.51
CA ASN A 287 -4.80 14.77 12.55
C ASN A 287 -5.83 14.47 11.46
N ASN A 288 -5.35 14.14 10.26
CA ASN A 288 -6.20 13.83 9.11
C ASN A 288 -7.01 12.56 9.34
N ILE A 289 -6.40 11.49 9.85
CA ILE A 289 -7.16 10.25 10.11
C ILE A 289 -8.23 10.44 11.20
N LEU A 290 -7.98 11.31 12.18
CA LEU A 290 -8.96 11.62 13.23
C LEU A 290 -10.11 12.48 12.73
N LEU A 291 -9.81 13.47 11.90
CA LEU A 291 -10.82 14.30 11.24
C LEU A 291 -11.78 13.41 10.42
N ASP A 292 -11.22 12.53 9.59
CA ASP A 292 -12.02 11.63 8.77
C ASP A 292 -12.78 10.62 9.62
N CYS A 293 -12.14 10.05 10.64
CA CYS A 293 -12.81 9.13 11.55
C CYS A 293 -14.01 9.76 12.25
N ASN A 294 -13.89 10.99 12.74
CA ASN A 294 -15.01 11.69 13.38
C ASN A 294 -16.10 12.06 12.37
N LYS A 295 -15.73 12.38 11.13
CA LYS A 295 -16.68 12.63 10.06
C LYS A 295 -17.50 11.37 9.71
N TYR A 296 -16.84 10.22 9.53
CA TYR A 296 -17.51 8.97 9.15
C TYR A 296 -18.20 8.27 10.33
N GLY A 297 -17.60 8.33 11.51
CA GLY A 297 -18.06 7.68 12.73
C GLY A 297 -18.96 8.54 13.62
N ASN A 298 -19.44 9.69 13.16
CA ASN A 298 -20.23 10.64 13.98
C ASN A 298 -19.56 10.95 15.33
N ASN A 299 -18.30 11.38 15.28
CA ASN A 299 -17.42 11.62 16.43
C ASN A 299 -17.10 10.38 17.27
N ALA A 300 -17.29 9.15 16.77
CA ALA A 300 -16.94 7.92 17.50
C ALA A 300 -15.47 7.87 17.93
N CYS A 301 -14.54 8.37 17.10
CA CYS A 301 -13.12 8.39 17.47
C CYS A 301 -12.87 9.20 18.74
N THR A 302 -13.43 10.41 18.86
CA THR A 302 -13.26 11.24 20.05
C THR A 302 -14.15 10.79 21.22
N LEU A 303 -15.41 10.46 20.95
CA LEU A 303 -16.42 10.20 22.00
C LEU A 303 -16.37 8.78 22.56
N ASN A 304 -16.15 7.78 21.71
CA ASN A 304 -16.22 6.37 22.10
C ASN A 304 -14.83 5.78 22.34
N GLU A 305 -13.88 6.10 21.45
CA GLU A 305 -12.52 5.57 21.52
C GLU A 305 -11.55 6.50 22.27
N GLY A 306 -11.97 7.73 22.56
CA GLY A 306 -11.17 8.71 23.30
C GLY A 306 -9.96 9.24 22.54
N ILE A 307 -9.96 9.22 21.20
CA ILE A 307 -8.81 9.67 20.41
C ILE A 307 -8.97 11.16 20.06
N ILE A 308 -8.05 11.99 20.54
CA ILE A 308 -8.10 13.45 20.40
C ILE A 308 -6.85 13.99 19.68
N ILE A 309 -7.03 15.10 18.97
CA ILE A 309 -5.95 15.86 18.32
C ILE A 309 -5.20 16.63 19.42
N GLY A 310 -3.88 16.50 19.44
CA GLY A 310 -2.99 17.28 20.31
C GLY A 310 -1.99 18.07 19.48
#